data_AF-A0A845HQM8-F1
#
_entry.id   AF-A0A845HQM8-F1
#
_cell.length_a   1.000
_cell.length_b   1.000
_cell.length_c   1.000
_cell.angle_alpha   90.00
_cell.angle_beta   90.00
_cell.angle_gamma   90.00
#
_symmetry.space_group_name_H-M   'P 1'
#
loop_
_entity.id
_entity.type
_entity.pdbx_description
1 polymer ?
#
loop_
_entity_poly.entity_id
_entity_poly.type
_entity_poly.pdbx_seq_one_letter_code
_entity_poly.pdbx_strand_id
1 'polypeptide(L)'
;MIKIHPHTDLVTAAPALPVTEARPQPVNDWSVQPEVFFLELTNHCNMHCTFCPSDYLKKERGNADDELAVRFIEEVRDLGLNKPIQFNVLGEPLLNKKIYKYIDLCEQYGIEVYLISNFAILDAERAKKIFQHDNVALVLSLQTPTEDSYKRMRGYDKLTFEQYFNRILPALREKFANGSASRVEVHVTSTSNMRADSTIQSDFDLNMWDPFAIEDKDAFVLNLLNLFDGFSEQLRAEFPEQFEAERVRSLEQYKEQLARNHLAASRDTLPDGAIDMTEDQFWGYMFAPNCFIRFKTFGLWTKEESFMKTFLPKESVVYVEEREEALDCSMAHNVSMLADGQMSLCCLDYEGEMGLPNLRDTSIVELLRAPEREAIAKDSMKAEVCRRCQGNIFVFDSAAQDERATRIDKFGRGWHPFEPDMNGIGGRWSNGDGWLYFLARQDSNILDLRILSIYDSSTPMTVRLRAQDGKEFGEVIEEQVFFGQQNQMIDVELPLALKQGQLYRIDLLSPTFVPAEANGGDDRRSLGIMLFEAGVRQGALKVAAPEVAPEAAAIPEPVAAPEPVAMPEPATDMPAGRFKRWLSALTGKA
;
A
#
# COMPACT_ATOMS: atom_id res chain seq x y z
N MET A 1 -37.49 -23.10 31.19
CA MET A 1 -38.05 -21.85 31.76
C MET A 1 -36.95 -20.81 31.83
N ILE A 2 -36.75 -20.08 30.73
CA ILE A 2 -35.88 -18.90 30.66
C ILE A 2 -36.84 -17.71 30.69
N LYS A 3 -36.77 -16.90 31.74
CA LYS A 3 -37.66 -15.74 31.91
C LYS A 3 -37.24 -14.65 30.94
N ILE A 4 -38.07 -14.44 29.92
CA ILE A 4 -38.05 -13.25 29.08
C ILE A 4 -38.56 -12.10 29.96
N HIS A 5 -37.72 -11.10 30.22
CA HIS A 5 -38.17 -9.81 30.76
C HIS A 5 -38.62 -8.95 29.58
N PRO A 6 -39.93 -8.60 29.47
CA PRO A 6 -40.38 -7.60 28.52
C PRO A 6 -40.01 -6.23 29.09
N HIS A 7 -38.95 -5.61 28.59
CA HIS A 7 -38.72 -4.19 28.80
C HIS A 7 -39.52 -3.42 27.76
N THR A 8 -40.71 -2.99 28.17
CA THR A 8 -41.40 -1.83 27.63
C THR A 8 -40.63 -0.58 28.08
N ASP A 9 -39.75 -0.08 27.24
CA ASP A 9 -39.20 1.27 27.40
C ASP A 9 -39.72 2.13 26.25
N LEU A 10 -40.60 3.05 26.63
CA LEU A 10 -41.00 4.20 25.82
C LEU A 10 -39.73 4.88 25.30
N VAL A 11 -39.65 5.06 23.99
CA VAL A 11 -38.62 5.87 23.33
C VAL A 11 -38.77 7.31 23.81
N THR A 12 -38.13 7.65 24.93
CA THR A 12 -37.79 9.04 25.20
C THR A 12 -36.70 9.40 24.22
N ALA A 13 -37.05 10.22 23.22
CA ALA A 13 -36.08 10.85 22.34
C ALA A 13 -34.96 11.44 23.21
N ALA A 14 -33.71 11.07 22.92
CA ALA A 14 -32.57 11.72 23.55
C ALA A 14 -32.70 13.23 23.31
N PRO A 15 -32.43 14.08 24.32
CA PRO A 15 -32.44 15.52 24.10
C PRO A 15 -31.47 15.85 22.96
N ALA A 16 -31.92 16.70 22.03
CA ALA A 16 -31.07 17.19 20.96
C ALA A 16 -29.79 17.77 21.57
N LEU A 17 -28.64 17.37 21.03
CA LEU A 17 -27.35 17.93 21.46
C LEU A 17 -27.37 19.45 21.21
N PRO A 18 -26.83 20.26 22.12
CA PRO A 18 -26.80 21.71 21.95
C PRO A 18 -25.97 22.06 20.71
N VAL A 19 -26.64 22.45 19.64
CA VAL A 19 -26.01 22.94 18.42
C VAL A 19 -25.45 24.33 18.69
N THR A 20 -24.12 24.48 18.69
CA THR A 20 -23.50 25.81 18.61
C THR A 20 -23.70 26.37 17.20
N GLU A 21 -24.61 27.33 17.07
CA GLU A 21 -25.02 27.95 15.79
C GLU A 21 -23.92 28.76 15.08
N ALA A 22 -22.80 29.04 15.75
CA ALA A 22 -21.70 29.81 15.17
C ALA A 22 -20.66 28.88 14.55
N ARG A 23 -20.60 28.83 13.21
CA ARG A 23 -19.41 28.34 12.50
C ARG A 23 -18.27 29.34 12.78
N PRO A 24 -17.21 28.99 13.53
CA PRO A 24 -16.05 29.86 13.65
C PRO A 24 -15.46 30.15 12.26
N GLN A 25 -14.75 31.27 12.12
CA GLN A 25 -14.03 31.56 10.88
C GLN A 25 -13.01 30.43 10.63
N PRO A 26 -13.01 29.80 9.45
CA PRO A 26 -12.11 28.69 9.16
C PRO A 26 -10.66 29.14 9.31
N VAL A 27 -9.89 28.42 10.11
CA VAL A 27 -8.44 28.56 10.16
C VAL A 27 -7.90 27.69 9.01
N ASN A 28 -7.31 28.32 7.99
CA ASN A 28 -6.83 27.64 6.79
C ASN A 28 -5.38 28.01 6.45
N ASP A 29 -4.54 28.11 7.48
CA ASP A 29 -3.11 28.41 7.39
C ASP A 29 -2.22 27.16 7.56
N TRP A 30 -2.80 25.96 7.44
CA TRP A 30 -2.10 24.70 7.60
C TRP A 30 -1.08 24.47 6.47
N SER A 31 0.15 24.09 6.84
CA SER A 31 1.22 23.81 5.87
C SER A 31 0.93 22.61 4.98
N VAL A 32 0.22 21.61 5.52
CA VAL A 32 -0.35 20.48 4.77
C VAL A 32 -1.82 20.33 5.15
N GLN A 33 -2.70 20.35 4.16
CA GLN A 33 -4.15 20.31 4.37
C GLN A 33 -4.63 18.88 4.63
N PRO A 34 -5.52 18.64 5.62
CA PRO A 34 -6.20 17.36 5.76
C PRO A 34 -7.05 17.01 4.54
N GLU A 35 -6.87 15.81 4.00
CA GLU A 35 -7.67 15.33 2.87
C GLU A 35 -8.96 14.64 3.33
N VAL A 36 -8.85 13.67 4.25
CA VAL A 36 -9.96 12.92 4.84
C VAL A 36 -9.79 12.84 6.35
N PHE A 37 -10.92 12.83 7.07
CA PHE A 37 -10.96 12.55 8.49
C PHE A 37 -11.47 11.13 8.73
N PHE A 38 -10.77 10.34 9.55
CA PHE A 38 -11.20 9.00 9.95
C PHE A 38 -11.59 8.98 11.42
N LEU A 39 -12.74 8.39 11.72
CA LEU A 39 -13.26 8.20 13.06
C LEU A 39 -13.55 6.71 13.25
N GLU A 40 -12.66 5.97 13.90
CA GLU A 40 -12.84 4.56 14.20
C GLU A 40 -13.89 4.38 15.32
N LEU A 41 -15.17 4.30 14.96
CA LEU A 41 -16.26 4.16 15.92
C LEU A 41 -16.19 2.87 16.74
N THR A 42 -15.60 1.82 16.16
CA THR A 42 -15.34 0.55 16.82
C THR A 42 -14.25 -0.17 16.05
N ASN A 43 -13.36 -0.86 16.76
CA ASN A 43 -12.44 -1.79 16.14
C ASN A 43 -12.97 -3.24 16.18
N HIS A 44 -14.19 -3.48 16.69
CA HIS A 44 -14.82 -4.81 16.61
C HIS A 44 -15.32 -5.10 15.19
N CYS A 45 -15.12 -6.33 14.71
CA CYS A 45 -15.71 -6.83 13.47
C CYS A 45 -16.38 -8.18 13.72
N ASN A 46 -17.46 -8.45 12.99
CA ASN A 46 -18.14 -9.74 13.00
C ASN A 46 -17.59 -10.72 11.94
N MET A 47 -16.60 -10.30 11.14
CA MET A 47 -15.92 -11.12 10.13
C MET A 47 -14.44 -11.29 10.47
N HIS A 48 -13.86 -12.40 10.02
CA HIS A 48 -12.45 -12.77 10.17
C HIS A 48 -11.79 -12.84 8.79
N CYS A 49 -11.79 -11.70 8.10
CA CYS A 49 -11.27 -11.63 6.74
C CYS A 49 -9.76 -11.92 6.78
N THR A 50 -9.31 -12.90 6.00
CA THR A 50 -7.89 -13.30 5.99
C THR A 50 -6.98 -12.15 5.60
N PHE A 51 -7.45 -11.26 4.72
CA PHE A 51 -6.72 -10.08 4.23
C PHE A 51 -6.83 -8.83 5.11
N CYS A 52 -7.47 -8.93 6.27
CA CYS A 52 -7.61 -7.81 7.20
C CYS A 52 -6.68 -8.02 8.41
N PRO A 53 -5.91 -7.02 8.84
CA PRO A 53 -5.03 -7.14 10.01
C PRO A 53 -5.80 -7.16 11.33
N SER A 54 -7.14 -7.02 11.29
CA SER A 54 -8.00 -6.98 12.47
C SER A 54 -7.67 -8.11 13.46
N ASP A 55 -7.58 -9.37 13.04
CA ASP A 55 -7.33 -10.50 13.96
C ASP A 55 -5.93 -10.50 14.59
N TYR A 56 -5.02 -9.63 14.12
CA TYR A 56 -3.65 -9.46 14.57
C TYR A 56 -3.44 -8.19 15.41
N LEU A 57 -4.52 -7.46 15.72
CA LEU A 57 -4.44 -6.25 16.53
C LEU A 57 -3.80 -6.52 17.89
N LYS A 58 -2.80 -5.71 18.24
CA LYS A 58 -2.13 -5.73 19.54
C LYS A 58 -2.88 -4.89 20.56
N LYS A 59 -3.53 -3.81 20.12
CA LYS A 59 -4.37 -2.96 20.96
C LYS A 59 -5.67 -3.65 21.41
N GLU A 60 -6.22 -3.17 22.53
CA GLU A 60 -7.49 -3.70 23.06
C GLU A 60 -8.66 -3.41 22.11
N ARG A 61 -9.64 -4.32 22.11
CA ARG A 61 -10.87 -4.12 21.35
C ARG A 61 -11.85 -3.24 22.13
N GLY A 62 -12.48 -2.29 21.43
CA GLY A 62 -13.41 -1.36 22.04
C GLY A 62 -14.19 -0.53 21.02
N ASN A 63 -15.16 0.21 21.55
CA ASN A 63 -15.84 1.28 20.83
C ASN A 63 -15.20 2.62 21.20
N ALA A 64 -15.28 3.58 20.28
CA ALA A 64 -14.95 4.96 20.57
C ALA A 64 -15.72 5.47 21.79
N ASP A 65 -15.01 6.19 22.66
CA ASP A 65 -15.63 6.96 23.72
C ASP A 65 -16.61 7.98 23.12
N ASP A 66 -17.77 8.13 23.75
CA ASP A 66 -18.87 8.94 23.21
C ASP A 66 -18.53 10.43 23.21
N GLU A 67 -17.86 10.91 24.27
CA GLU A 67 -17.45 12.30 24.40
C GLU A 67 -16.35 12.63 23.39
N LEU A 68 -15.38 11.72 23.22
CA LEU A 68 -14.32 11.89 22.22
C LEU A 68 -14.85 11.85 20.78
N ALA A 69 -15.79 10.95 20.46
CA ALA A 69 -16.37 10.88 19.12
C ALA A 69 -17.15 12.14 18.75
N VAL A 70 -17.97 12.66 19.68
CA VAL A 70 -18.66 13.94 19.50
C VAL A 70 -17.66 15.08 19.35
N ARG A 71 -16.68 15.16 20.27
CA ARG A 71 -15.64 16.19 20.25
C ARG A 71 -14.86 16.18 18.93
N PHE A 72 -14.50 15.02 18.40
CA PHE A 72 -13.82 14.90 17.11
C PHE A 72 -14.66 15.50 15.97
N ILE A 73 -15.95 15.16 15.89
CA ILE A 73 -16.87 15.70 14.86
C ILE A 73 -17.02 17.22 14.99
N GLU A 74 -17.15 17.73 16.22
CA GLU A 74 -17.23 19.18 16.50
C GLU A 74 -15.94 19.92 16.13
N GLU A 75 -14.78 19.35 16.46
CA GLU A 75 -13.49 19.95 16.10
C GLU A 75 -13.27 19.93 14.58
N VAL A 76 -13.67 18.86 13.87
CA VAL A 76 -13.64 18.82 12.39
C VAL A 76 -14.56 19.88 11.78
N ARG A 77 -15.77 20.05 12.32
CA ARG A 77 -16.69 21.14 11.93
C ARG A 77 -16.00 22.51 12.06
N ASP A 78 -15.32 22.73 13.18
CA ASP A 78 -14.71 24.04 13.49
C ASP A 78 -13.51 24.39 12.59
N LEU A 79 -12.92 23.41 11.90
CA LEU A 79 -11.91 23.67 10.88
C LEU A 79 -12.49 24.31 9.61
N GLY A 80 -13.78 24.09 9.30
CA GLY A 80 -14.44 24.65 8.12
C GLY A 80 -13.89 24.19 6.77
N LEU A 81 -13.24 23.01 6.71
CA LEU A 81 -12.57 22.49 5.50
C LEU A 81 -13.51 21.79 4.50
N ASN A 82 -14.80 21.63 4.84
CA ASN A 82 -15.81 20.90 4.05
C ASN A 82 -15.28 19.54 3.55
N LYS A 83 -14.66 18.77 4.44
CA LYS A 83 -14.15 17.42 4.17
C LYS A 83 -15.05 16.36 4.81
N PRO A 84 -15.13 15.15 4.21
CA PRO A 84 -15.92 14.07 4.79
C PRO A 84 -15.25 13.46 6.02
N ILE A 85 -16.07 12.80 6.85
CA ILE A 85 -15.60 11.91 7.92
C ILE A 85 -15.93 10.46 7.55
N GLN A 86 -14.93 9.59 7.51
CA GLN A 86 -15.10 8.15 7.37
C GLN A 86 -15.21 7.48 8.74
N PHE A 87 -16.28 6.73 8.99
CA PHE A 87 -16.55 6.09 10.29
C PHE A 87 -15.81 4.77 10.55
N ASN A 88 -14.69 4.57 9.85
CA ASN A 88 -13.90 3.36 9.89
C ASN A 88 -12.42 3.64 9.68
N VAL A 89 -11.59 3.03 10.52
CA VAL A 89 -10.21 2.67 10.20
C VAL A 89 -10.18 1.16 10.02
N LEU A 90 -10.43 0.42 11.10
CA LEU A 90 -10.84 -0.99 11.07
C LEU A 90 -12.28 -1.16 11.59
N GLY A 91 -12.68 -2.42 11.81
CA GLY A 91 -13.96 -2.79 12.42
C GLY A 91 -15.17 -2.77 11.47
N GLU A 92 -16.30 -3.30 11.96
CA GLU A 92 -17.61 -3.18 11.32
C GLU A 92 -18.39 -2.06 12.03
N PRO A 93 -18.62 -0.91 11.37
CA PRO A 93 -19.16 0.27 12.02
C PRO A 93 -20.61 0.05 12.50
N LEU A 94 -21.39 -0.80 11.81
CA LEU A 94 -22.77 -1.10 12.19
C LEU A 94 -22.90 -1.92 13.49
N LEU A 95 -21.80 -2.40 14.07
CA LEU A 95 -21.79 -2.99 15.41
C LEU A 95 -21.89 -1.92 16.50
N ASN A 96 -21.46 -0.68 16.22
CA ASN A 96 -21.67 0.43 17.13
C ASN A 96 -23.11 0.97 16.99
N LYS A 97 -23.97 0.62 17.95
CA LYS A 97 -25.39 1.04 17.95
C LYS A 97 -25.60 2.56 17.95
N LYS A 98 -24.59 3.33 18.33
CA LYS A 98 -24.63 4.80 18.35
C LYS A 98 -24.28 5.43 17.00
N ILE A 99 -23.95 4.64 15.98
CA ILE A 99 -23.58 5.16 14.66
C ILE A 99 -24.58 6.18 14.11
N TYR A 100 -25.88 5.91 14.25
CA TYR A 100 -26.94 6.81 13.78
C TYR A 100 -26.86 8.19 14.43
N LYS A 101 -26.59 8.26 15.74
CA LYS A 101 -26.38 9.53 16.45
C LYS A 101 -25.25 10.36 15.82
N TYR A 102 -24.19 9.70 15.36
CA TYR A 102 -23.05 10.40 14.74
C TYR A 102 -23.35 10.81 13.30
N ILE A 103 -24.13 10.01 12.56
CA ILE A 103 -24.64 10.40 11.23
C ILE A 103 -25.51 11.64 11.37
N ASP A 104 -26.47 11.65 12.30
CA ASP A 104 -27.34 12.79 12.61
C ASP A 104 -26.53 14.06 12.90
N LEU A 105 -25.48 13.93 13.73
CA LEU A 105 -24.63 15.05 14.12
C LEU A 105 -23.84 15.61 12.93
N CYS A 106 -23.25 14.74 12.11
CA CYS A 106 -22.58 15.15 10.88
C CYS A 106 -23.54 15.84 9.91
N GLU A 107 -24.77 15.34 9.77
CA GLU A 107 -25.78 15.94 8.89
C GLU A 107 -26.17 17.35 9.36
N GLN A 108 -26.38 17.53 10.67
CA GLN A 108 -26.62 18.85 11.28
C GLN A 108 -25.50 19.86 11.00
N TYR A 109 -24.26 19.39 10.88
CA TYR A 109 -23.10 20.23 10.56
C TYR A 109 -22.85 20.39 9.06
N GLY A 110 -23.55 19.64 8.22
CA GLY A 110 -23.33 19.60 6.77
C GLY A 110 -22.05 18.85 6.38
N ILE A 111 -21.65 17.86 7.18
CA ILE A 111 -20.49 16.99 6.95
C ILE A 111 -20.97 15.70 6.29
N GLU A 112 -20.36 15.35 5.15
CA GLU A 112 -20.57 14.06 4.48
C GLU A 112 -19.91 12.93 5.29
N VAL A 113 -20.61 11.80 5.42
CA VAL A 113 -20.15 10.60 6.12
C VAL A 113 -19.84 9.49 5.13
N TYR A 114 -18.62 8.96 5.19
CA TYR A 114 -18.26 7.74 4.48
C TYR A 114 -18.44 6.55 5.43
N LEU A 115 -19.28 5.61 5.02
CA LEU A 115 -19.62 4.44 5.82
C LEU A 115 -19.26 3.16 5.07
N ILE A 116 -18.16 2.51 5.47
CA ILE A 116 -17.72 1.27 4.83
C ILE A 116 -18.15 0.08 5.68
N SER A 117 -19.00 -0.77 5.12
CA SER A 117 -19.57 -1.93 5.82
C SER A 117 -19.30 -3.23 5.07
N ASN A 118 -19.07 -4.29 5.84
CA ASN A 118 -19.14 -5.66 5.35
C ASN A 118 -20.58 -6.11 5.11
N PHE A 119 -21.59 -5.34 5.52
CA PHE A 119 -23.02 -5.53 5.25
C PHE A 119 -23.67 -6.86 5.68
N ALA A 120 -22.96 -7.75 6.38
CA ALA A 120 -23.54 -9.02 6.83
C ALA A 120 -24.70 -8.83 7.83
N ILE A 121 -24.72 -7.70 8.54
CA ILE A 121 -25.81 -7.33 9.47
C ILE A 121 -26.71 -6.22 8.93
N LEU A 122 -26.47 -5.72 7.70
CA LEU A 122 -27.30 -4.71 7.07
C LEU A 122 -28.62 -5.36 6.61
N ASP A 123 -29.67 -5.14 7.39
CA ASP A 123 -31.06 -5.48 7.04
C ASP A 123 -31.82 -4.21 6.65
N ALA A 124 -33.06 -4.37 6.15
CA ALA A 124 -33.89 -3.25 5.72
C ALA A 124 -34.09 -2.21 6.83
N GLU A 125 -34.25 -2.62 8.09
CA GLU A 125 -34.40 -1.71 9.23
C GLU A 125 -33.14 -0.85 9.46
N ARG A 126 -31.94 -1.43 9.38
CA ARG A 126 -30.70 -0.65 9.48
C ARG A 126 -30.48 0.23 8.26
N ALA A 127 -30.76 -0.28 7.05
CA ALA A 127 -30.64 0.49 5.82
C ALA A 127 -31.58 1.70 5.83
N LYS A 128 -32.84 1.51 6.24
CA LYS A 128 -33.81 2.59 6.43
C LYS A 128 -33.30 3.68 7.36
N LYS A 129 -32.71 3.31 8.50
CA LYS A 129 -32.11 4.30 9.43
C LYS A 129 -30.94 5.06 8.84
N ILE A 130 -30.13 4.43 7.97
CA ILE A 130 -29.05 5.13 7.26
C ILE A 130 -29.65 6.10 6.24
N PHE A 131 -30.65 5.66 5.47
CA PHE A 131 -31.27 6.46 4.40
C PHE A 131 -32.37 7.41 4.90
N GLN A 132 -32.52 7.59 6.20
CA GLN A 132 -33.19 8.77 6.77
C GLN A 132 -32.34 10.03 6.62
N HIS A 133 -31.08 9.87 6.22
CA HIS A 133 -30.11 10.94 5.99
C HIS A 133 -29.74 11.04 4.51
N ASP A 134 -29.30 12.23 4.12
CA ASP A 134 -28.83 12.53 2.76
C ASP A 134 -27.31 12.67 2.66
N ASN A 135 -26.61 12.77 3.80
CA ASN A 135 -25.17 13.01 3.88
C ASN A 135 -24.31 11.74 3.88
N VAL A 136 -24.85 10.57 3.51
CA VAL A 136 -24.13 9.29 3.62
C VAL A 136 -23.63 8.81 2.27
N ALA A 137 -22.35 8.46 2.20
CA ALA A 137 -21.76 7.60 1.19
C ALA A 137 -21.56 6.18 1.76
N LEU A 138 -22.52 5.29 1.52
CA LEU A 138 -22.50 3.91 1.98
C LEU A 138 -21.71 3.03 1.01
N VAL A 139 -20.69 2.33 1.52
CA VAL A 139 -19.86 1.40 0.76
C VAL A 139 -20.09 -0.02 1.25
N LEU A 140 -20.44 -0.92 0.33
CA LEU A 140 -20.67 -2.33 0.56
C LEU A 140 -19.47 -3.14 0.05
N SER A 141 -18.75 -3.79 0.96
CA SER A 141 -17.51 -4.53 0.66
C SER A 141 -17.78 -5.95 0.14
N LEU A 142 -17.82 -6.14 -1.18
CA LEU A 142 -18.07 -7.41 -1.87
C LEU A 142 -16.80 -7.95 -2.55
N GLN A 143 -15.89 -8.54 -1.78
CA GLN A 143 -14.61 -9.03 -2.32
C GLN A 143 -14.64 -10.45 -2.88
N THR A 144 -15.70 -11.20 -2.59
CA THR A 144 -15.75 -12.65 -2.78
C THR A 144 -16.95 -13.02 -3.65
N PRO A 145 -16.77 -13.72 -4.80
CA PRO A 145 -17.82 -14.01 -5.77
C PRO A 145 -18.49 -15.40 -5.64
N THR A 146 -17.99 -16.29 -4.78
CA THR A 146 -18.46 -17.68 -4.60
C THR A 146 -18.64 -18.10 -3.13
N GLU A 147 -19.33 -19.21 -2.89
CA GLU A 147 -19.47 -19.77 -1.53
C GLU A 147 -18.11 -20.16 -0.91
N ASP A 148 -17.23 -20.81 -1.67
CA ASP A 148 -15.88 -21.16 -1.22
C ASP A 148 -15.10 -19.90 -0.84
N SER A 149 -15.16 -18.90 -1.71
CA SER A 149 -14.46 -17.64 -1.51
C SER A 149 -14.82 -16.92 -0.24
N TYR A 150 -16.11 -16.83 -0.03
CA TYR A 150 -16.71 -16.15 1.08
C TYR A 150 -16.26 -16.81 2.39
N LYS A 151 -16.36 -18.14 2.47
CA LYS A 151 -15.95 -18.90 3.66
C LYS A 151 -14.46 -18.75 3.95
N ARG A 152 -13.60 -18.98 2.94
CA ARG A 152 -12.14 -18.97 3.14
C ARG A 152 -11.58 -17.58 3.39
N MET A 153 -12.09 -16.54 2.73
CA MET A 153 -11.49 -15.20 2.77
C MET A 153 -12.20 -14.19 3.67
N ARG A 154 -13.50 -14.37 3.96
CA ARG A 154 -14.24 -13.47 4.88
C ARG A 154 -14.41 -14.06 6.28
N GLY A 155 -14.26 -15.37 6.42
CA GLY A 155 -14.31 -16.04 7.73
C GLY A 155 -15.64 -15.82 8.46
N TYR A 156 -16.76 -15.83 7.73
CA TYR A 156 -18.10 -15.65 8.30
C TYR A 156 -19.01 -16.84 7.97
N ASP A 157 -19.58 -17.46 9.00
CA ASP A 157 -20.32 -18.73 8.90
C ASP A 157 -21.82 -18.62 9.21
N LYS A 158 -22.29 -17.44 9.64
CA LYS A 158 -23.71 -17.23 10.01
C LYS A 158 -24.64 -17.06 8.81
N LEU A 159 -24.10 -16.82 7.62
CA LEU A 159 -24.84 -16.70 6.36
C LEU A 159 -24.12 -17.51 5.28
N THR A 160 -24.88 -18.06 4.34
CA THR A 160 -24.29 -18.49 3.06
C THR A 160 -23.91 -17.27 2.23
N PHE A 161 -23.05 -17.45 1.22
CA PHE A 161 -22.73 -16.38 0.27
C PHE A 161 -23.99 -15.84 -0.42
N GLU A 162 -24.92 -16.71 -0.81
CA GLU A 162 -26.19 -16.30 -1.41
C GLU A 162 -27.00 -15.41 -0.45
N GLN A 163 -27.14 -15.81 0.83
CA GLN A 163 -27.85 -15.01 1.82
C GLN A 163 -27.15 -13.67 2.11
N TYR A 164 -25.82 -13.66 2.11
CA TYR A 164 -25.01 -12.46 2.27
C TYR A 164 -25.19 -11.50 1.09
N PHE A 165 -25.00 -11.99 -0.13
CA PHE A 165 -25.10 -11.23 -1.37
C PHE A 165 -26.52 -10.67 -1.59
N ASN A 166 -27.55 -11.46 -1.27
CA ASN A 166 -28.95 -11.05 -1.39
C ASN A 166 -29.37 -9.93 -0.43
N ARG A 167 -28.50 -9.49 0.50
CA ARG A 167 -28.76 -8.30 1.33
C ARG A 167 -28.58 -6.98 0.58
N ILE A 168 -27.81 -6.97 -0.51
CA ILE A 168 -27.44 -5.74 -1.22
C ILE A 168 -28.68 -5.05 -1.82
N LEU A 169 -29.48 -5.77 -2.60
CA LEU A 169 -30.60 -5.17 -3.33
C LEU A 169 -31.71 -4.63 -2.39
N PRO A 170 -32.15 -5.35 -1.34
CA PRO A 170 -33.10 -4.81 -0.37
C PRO A 170 -32.58 -3.56 0.34
N ALA A 171 -31.29 -3.52 0.72
CA ALA A 171 -30.70 -2.34 1.33
C ALA A 171 -30.68 -1.15 0.35
N LEU A 172 -30.33 -1.37 -0.92
CA LEU A 172 -30.38 -0.34 -1.96
C LEU A 172 -31.81 0.16 -2.22
N ARG A 173 -32.82 -0.72 -2.18
CA ARG A 173 -34.23 -0.32 -2.36
C ARG A 173 -34.67 0.66 -1.27
N GLU A 174 -34.18 0.52 -0.03
CA GLU A 174 -34.49 1.45 1.06
C GLU A 174 -34.02 2.89 0.78
N LYS A 175 -32.92 3.08 0.02
CA LYS A 175 -32.50 4.42 -0.41
C LYS A 175 -33.62 5.11 -1.19
N PHE A 176 -34.20 4.41 -2.17
CA PHE A 176 -35.28 4.96 -2.99
C PHE A 176 -36.57 5.10 -2.19
N ALA A 177 -36.93 4.09 -1.38
CA ALA A 177 -38.13 4.15 -0.54
C ALA A 177 -38.16 5.34 0.45
N ASN A 178 -36.99 5.84 0.87
CA ASN A 178 -36.87 7.00 1.76
C ASN A 178 -36.61 8.32 1.04
N GLY A 179 -36.53 8.35 -0.30
CA GLY A 179 -36.25 9.59 -1.03
C GLY A 179 -34.80 10.09 -0.90
N SER A 180 -33.88 9.24 -0.42
CA SER A 180 -32.55 9.66 0.03
C SER A 180 -31.60 9.97 -1.13
N ALA A 181 -30.88 11.08 -1.01
CA ALA A 181 -29.82 11.50 -1.91
C ALA A 181 -28.48 10.79 -1.66
N SER A 182 -28.38 9.96 -0.61
CA SER A 182 -27.16 9.26 -0.21
C SER A 182 -26.51 8.48 -1.37
N ARG A 183 -25.18 8.45 -1.40
CA ARG A 183 -24.41 7.65 -2.37
C ARG A 183 -24.30 6.22 -1.90
N VAL A 184 -24.41 5.25 -2.81
CA VAL A 184 -24.13 3.84 -2.48
C VAL A 184 -23.14 3.23 -3.47
N GLU A 185 -22.11 2.58 -2.96
CA GLU A 185 -21.07 1.92 -3.77
C GLU A 185 -20.97 0.44 -3.38
N VAL A 186 -20.95 -0.45 -4.37
CA VAL A 186 -20.63 -1.87 -4.19
C VAL A 186 -19.19 -2.07 -4.67
N HIS A 187 -18.28 -2.29 -3.72
CA HIS A 187 -16.86 -2.48 -4.01
C HIS A 187 -16.58 -3.95 -4.30
N VAL A 188 -16.20 -4.23 -5.55
CA VAL A 188 -15.90 -5.55 -6.07
C VAL A 188 -14.41 -5.67 -6.29
N THR A 189 -13.80 -6.80 -5.95
CA THR A 189 -12.36 -7.00 -6.17
C THR A 189 -12.03 -7.05 -7.67
N SER A 190 -11.07 -6.22 -8.09
CA SER A 190 -10.39 -6.26 -9.39
C SER A 190 -9.29 -7.31 -9.39
N THR A 191 -9.09 -7.98 -10.52
CA THR A 191 -8.16 -9.11 -10.67
C THR A 191 -6.76 -8.73 -11.12
N SER A 192 -6.55 -7.49 -11.59
CA SER A 192 -5.31 -7.04 -12.21
C SER A 192 -4.23 -6.59 -11.22
N ASN A 193 -4.60 -6.09 -10.04
CA ASN A 193 -3.67 -5.27 -9.26
C ASN A 193 -2.94 -5.97 -8.09
N MET A 194 -3.19 -7.26 -7.84
CA MET A 194 -2.55 -7.96 -6.70
C MET A 194 -1.23 -8.65 -7.07
N ARG A 195 -0.87 -8.70 -8.37
CA ARG A 195 0.19 -9.58 -8.89
C ARG A 195 1.62 -9.05 -8.85
N ALA A 196 1.87 -7.79 -8.52
CA ALA A 196 3.23 -7.25 -8.64
C ALA A 196 3.44 -5.98 -7.81
N ASP A 197 3.40 -6.08 -6.49
CA ASP A 197 4.20 -5.12 -5.72
C ASP A 197 5.66 -5.49 -5.98
N SER A 198 6.33 -4.72 -6.85
CA SER A 198 7.74 -4.93 -7.19
C SER A 198 8.67 -4.81 -5.99
N THR A 199 8.17 -4.33 -4.85
CA THR A 199 8.91 -4.29 -3.58
C THR A 199 8.97 -5.65 -2.89
N ILE A 200 8.22 -6.66 -3.35
CA ILE A 200 8.22 -8.01 -2.76
C ILE A 200 9.11 -8.94 -3.59
N GLN A 201 10.19 -9.42 -2.98
CA GLN A 201 11.09 -10.40 -3.57
C GLN A 201 10.99 -11.72 -2.80
N SER A 202 10.57 -12.78 -3.48
CA SER A 202 10.29 -14.10 -2.90
C SER A 202 11.09 -15.21 -3.60
N ASP A 203 11.35 -16.31 -2.91
CA ASP A 203 11.97 -17.51 -3.51
C ASP A 203 10.99 -18.38 -4.30
N PHE A 204 9.71 -18.09 -4.17
CA PHE A 204 8.63 -18.79 -4.85
C PHE A 204 7.58 -17.80 -5.31
N ASP A 205 6.80 -18.19 -6.32
CA ASP A 205 5.69 -17.39 -6.79
C ASP A 205 4.71 -17.15 -5.65
N LEU A 206 4.60 -15.88 -5.25
CA LEU A 206 3.63 -15.46 -4.26
C LEU A 206 2.30 -15.23 -4.96
N ASN A 207 1.41 -16.21 -4.87
CA ASN A 207 0.00 -16.00 -5.16
C ASN A 207 -0.68 -15.39 -3.92
N MET A 208 -0.21 -14.23 -3.48
CA MET A 208 -0.88 -13.49 -2.41
C MET A 208 -2.30 -13.19 -2.87
N TRP A 209 -3.25 -13.82 -2.20
CA TRP A 209 -4.66 -13.61 -2.48
C TRP A 209 -5.03 -13.85 -3.94
N ASP A 210 -4.51 -14.90 -4.61
CA ASP A 210 -5.23 -15.35 -5.80
C ASP A 210 -6.56 -15.89 -5.30
N PRO A 211 -7.65 -15.09 -5.37
CA PRO A 211 -8.76 -15.30 -4.48
C PRO A 211 -9.33 -16.68 -4.79
N PHE A 212 -9.51 -16.98 -6.09
CA PHE A 212 -10.18 -18.18 -6.57
C PHE A 212 -9.66 -18.63 -7.94
N ALA A 213 -9.55 -19.95 -8.14
CA ALA A 213 -9.60 -20.59 -9.44
C ALA A 213 -11.05 -20.52 -9.98
N ILE A 214 -11.53 -19.33 -10.33
CA ILE A 214 -12.76 -19.20 -11.11
C ILE A 214 -12.31 -19.25 -12.56
N GLU A 215 -12.61 -20.37 -13.22
CA GLU A 215 -12.33 -20.58 -14.64
C GLU A 215 -12.98 -19.50 -15.54
N ASP A 216 -13.91 -18.69 -15.00
CA ASP A 216 -14.61 -17.63 -15.72
C ASP A 216 -14.91 -16.37 -14.85
N LYS A 217 -13.87 -15.61 -14.49
CA LYS A 217 -13.99 -14.32 -13.75
C LYS A 217 -14.88 -13.32 -14.51
N ASP A 218 -14.77 -13.33 -15.82
CA ASP A 218 -15.58 -12.52 -16.71
C ASP A 218 -17.06 -12.86 -16.59
N ALA A 219 -17.43 -14.14 -16.50
CA ALA A 219 -18.82 -14.54 -16.26
C ALA A 219 -19.35 -14.03 -14.91
N PHE A 220 -18.56 -14.04 -13.82
CA PHE A 220 -19.02 -13.46 -12.56
C PHE A 220 -19.35 -11.98 -12.71
N VAL A 221 -18.43 -11.21 -13.29
CA VAL A 221 -18.62 -9.77 -13.52
C VAL A 221 -19.82 -9.53 -14.43
N LEU A 222 -19.94 -10.27 -15.53
CA LEU A 222 -21.06 -10.14 -16.46
C LEU A 222 -22.40 -10.44 -15.77
N ASN A 223 -22.47 -11.51 -14.97
CA ASN A 223 -23.66 -11.86 -14.20
C ASN A 223 -24.01 -10.81 -13.15
N LEU A 224 -23.00 -10.26 -12.46
CA LEU A 224 -23.17 -9.17 -11.51
C LEU A 224 -23.76 -7.94 -12.22
N LEU A 225 -23.14 -7.48 -13.31
CA LEU A 225 -23.62 -6.32 -14.03
C LEU A 225 -25.05 -6.54 -14.56
N ASN A 226 -25.37 -7.74 -15.08
CA ASN A 226 -26.72 -8.06 -15.57
C ASN A 226 -27.77 -8.02 -14.46
N LEU A 227 -27.42 -8.50 -13.26
CA LEU A 227 -28.30 -8.43 -12.09
C LEU A 227 -28.61 -6.98 -11.72
N PHE A 228 -27.58 -6.13 -11.68
CA PHE A 228 -27.73 -4.72 -11.29
C PHE A 228 -28.48 -3.88 -12.34
N ASP A 229 -28.30 -4.18 -13.63
CA ASP A 229 -29.10 -3.57 -14.70
C ASP A 229 -30.58 -3.94 -14.56
N GLY A 230 -30.87 -5.24 -14.36
CA GLY A 230 -32.24 -5.71 -14.13
C GLY A 230 -32.87 -5.11 -12.87
N PHE A 231 -32.08 -4.91 -11.81
CA PHE A 231 -32.54 -4.24 -10.59
C PHE A 231 -32.77 -2.73 -10.81
N SER A 232 -31.95 -2.07 -11.62
CA SER A 232 -32.14 -0.66 -11.99
C SER A 232 -33.47 -0.43 -12.69
N GLU A 233 -33.85 -1.31 -13.63
CA GLU A 233 -35.15 -1.26 -14.30
C GLU A 233 -36.32 -1.50 -13.32
N GLN A 234 -36.15 -2.37 -12.31
CA GLN A 234 -37.14 -2.55 -11.25
C GLN A 234 -37.30 -1.27 -10.43
N LEU A 235 -36.21 -0.64 -10.00
CA LEU A 235 -36.23 0.62 -9.26
C LEU A 235 -36.90 1.73 -10.06
N ARG A 236 -36.62 1.82 -11.36
CA ARG A 236 -37.24 2.81 -12.25
C ARG A 236 -38.74 2.58 -12.40
N ALA A 237 -39.19 1.34 -12.43
CA ALA A 237 -40.61 1.00 -12.49
C ALA A 237 -41.33 1.25 -11.14
N GLU A 238 -40.67 0.97 -10.02
CA GLU A 238 -41.20 1.17 -8.67
C GLU A 238 -41.23 2.66 -8.26
N PHE A 239 -40.23 3.45 -8.66
CA PHE A 239 -40.01 4.85 -8.24
C PHE A 239 -39.74 5.81 -9.42
N PRO A 240 -40.62 5.91 -10.44
CA PRO A 240 -40.30 6.57 -11.71
C PRO A 240 -39.95 8.06 -11.58
N GLU A 241 -40.73 8.84 -10.83
CA GLU A 241 -40.51 10.28 -10.71
C GLU A 241 -39.21 10.60 -9.97
N GLN A 242 -38.96 9.91 -8.85
CA GLN A 242 -37.74 10.07 -8.07
C GLN A 242 -36.52 9.62 -8.86
N PHE A 243 -36.59 8.47 -9.52
CA PHE A 243 -35.49 7.90 -10.28
C PHE A 243 -35.03 8.86 -11.38
N GLU A 244 -35.95 9.41 -12.18
CA GLU A 244 -35.59 10.37 -13.24
C GLU A 244 -35.03 11.67 -12.67
N ALA A 245 -35.62 12.19 -11.58
CA ALA A 245 -35.13 13.42 -10.95
C ALA A 245 -33.71 13.26 -10.36
N GLU A 246 -33.42 12.13 -9.71
CA GLU A 246 -32.07 11.82 -9.22
C GLU A 246 -31.10 11.48 -10.35
N ARG A 247 -31.56 10.85 -11.45
CA ARG A 247 -30.73 10.57 -12.61
C ARG A 247 -30.18 11.85 -13.21
N VAL A 248 -31.03 12.86 -13.42
CA VAL A 248 -30.60 14.17 -13.95
C VAL A 248 -29.57 14.81 -13.01
N ARG A 249 -29.82 14.79 -11.69
CA ARG A 249 -28.88 15.31 -10.69
C ARG A 249 -27.53 14.58 -10.71
N SER A 250 -27.55 13.25 -10.75
CA SER A 250 -26.35 12.42 -10.76
C SER A 250 -25.51 12.65 -12.03
N LEU A 251 -26.15 12.74 -13.20
CA LEU A 251 -25.45 12.98 -14.47
C LEU A 251 -24.74 14.34 -14.50
N GLU A 252 -25.33 15.38 -13.90
CA GLU A 252 -24.64 16.68 -13.78
C GLU A 252 -23.55 16.63 -12.70
N GLN A 253 -23.80 15.98 -11.56
CA GLN A 253 -22.83 15.83 -10.48
C GLN A 253 -21.53 15.13 -10.94
N TYR A 254 -21.65 14.11 -11.78
CA TYR A 254 -20.52 13.31 -12.25
C TYR A 254 -20.11 13.60 -13.71
N LYS A 255 -20.54 14.75 -14.25
CA LYS A 255 -20.34 15.11 -15.66
C LYS A 255 -18.88 15.10 -16.11
N GLU A 256 -17.97 15.54 -15.25
CA GLU A 256 -16.53 15.57 -15.57
C GLU A 256 -15.95 14.15 -15.67
N GLN A 257 -16.30 13.28 -14.73
CA GLN A 257 -15.88 11.88 -14.72
C GLN A 257 -16.43 11.12 -15.93
N LEU A 258 -17.71 11.36 -16.26
CA LEU A 258 -18.35 10.82 -17.46
C LEU A 258 -17.65 11.31 -18.74
N ALA A 259 -17.34 12.61 -18.83
CA ALA A 259 -16.68 13.19 -20.00
C ALA A 259 -15.27 12.66 -20.25
N ARG A 260 -14.57 12.21 -19.20
CA ARG A 260 -13.23 11.61 -19.28
C ARG A 260 -13.24 10.08 -19.39
N ASN A 261 -14.42 9.46 -19.54
CA ASN A 261 -14.60 8.00 -19.48
C ASN A 261 -14.08 7.36 -18.19
N HIS A 262 -13.98 8.16 -17.12
CA HIS A 262 -13.58 7.68 -15.79
C HIS A 262 -14.74 6.98 -15.07
N LEU A 263 -15.98 7.32 -15.43
CA LEU A 263 -17.20 6.68 -14.94
C LEU A 263 -18.08 6.28 -16.12
N ALA A 264 -18.74 5.12 -16.06
CA ALA A 264 -19.79 4.75 -17.01
C ALA A 264 -21.18 4.94 -16.39
N ALA A 265 -22.13 5.53 -17.12
CA ALA A 265 -23.53 5.67 -16.70
C ALA A 265 -24.50 4.78 -17.49
N SER A 266 -23.97 3.97 -18.40
CA SER A 266 -24.70 3.01 -19.21
C SER A 266 -23.79 1.85 -19.57
N ARG A 267 -24.38 0.69 -19.89
CA ARG A 267 -23.59 -0.52 -20.18
C ARG A 267 -22.70 -0.36 -21.41
N ASP A 268 -23.19 0.35 -22.42
CA ASP A 268 -22.49 0.60 -23.69
C ASP A 268 -21.31 1.58 -23.57
N THR A 269 -21.21 2.31 -22.45
CA THR A 269 -20.10 3.23 -22.17
C THR A 269 -19.03 2.62 -21.24
N LEU A 270 -19.20 1.36 -20.82
CA LEU A 270 -18.24 0.65 -20.01
C LEU A 270 -17.01 0.27 -20.86
N PRO A 271 -15.77 0.64 -20.46
CA PRO A 271 -14.57 0.33 -21.24
C PRO A 271 -14.30 -1.17 -21.36
N ASP A 272 -13.71 -1.59 -22.48
CA ASP A 272 -13.17 -2.95 -22.61
C ASP A 272 -12.09 -3.17 -21.54
N GLY A 273 -12.21 -4.26 -20.77
CA GLY A 273 -11.27 -4.56 -19.68
C GLY A 273 -11.42 -3.68 -18.44
N ALA A 274 -12.53 -2.94 -18.28
CA ALA A 274 -12.79 -2.06 -17.14
C ALA A 274 -12.52 -2.67 -15.76
N ILE A 275 -12.66 -3.98 -15.60
CA ILE A 275 -12.40 -4.69 -14.33
C ILE A 275 -10.93 -4.75 -13.96
N ASP A 276 -10.05 -4.63 -14.94
CA ASP A 276 -8.60 -4.73 -14.78
C ASP A 276 -7.92 -3.36 -14.83
N MET A 277 -8.67 -2.30 -15.10
CA MET A 277 -8.19 -0.91 -15.09
C MET A 277 -7.94 -0.42 -13.67
N THR A 278 -6.95 0.47 -13.50
CA THR A 278 -6.73 1.13 -12.20
C THR A 278 -7.83 2.15 -11.93
N GLU A 279 -8.03 2.51 -10.66
CA GLU A 279 -9.06 3.49 -10.28
C GLU A 279 -8.84 4.87 -10.92
N ASP A 280 -7.61 5.24 -11.26
CA ASP A 280 -7.31 6.50 -11.95
C ASP A 280 -7.74 6.47 -13.43
N GLN A 281 -7.78 5.28 -14.03
CA GLN A 281 -8.22 5.10 -15.41
C GLN A 281 -9.74 4.90 -15.48
N PHE A 282 -10.32 4.11 -14.57
CA PHE A 282 -11.75 3.85 -14.51
C PHE A 282 -12.22 3.63 -13.06
N TRP A 283 -13.11 4.49 -12.60
CA TRP A 283 -13.62 4.57 -11.24
C TRP A 283 -14.77 3.60 -10.95
N GLY A 284 -15.65 3.35 -11.93
CA GLY A 284 -16.79 2.44 -11.75
C GLY A 284 -17.95 2.63 -12.73
N TYR A 285 -19.02 1.88 -12.47
CA TYR A 285 -20.26 1.84 -13.25
C TYR A 285 -21.46 2.30 -12.40
N MET A 286 -22.12 3.38 -12.82
CA MET A 286 -23.35 3.91 -12.21
C MET A 286 -24.58 3.21 -12.81
N PHE A 287 -25.01 2.11 -12.19
CA PHE A 287 -26.16 1.32 -12.68
C PHE A 287 -27.51 1.99 -12.38
N ALA A 288 -27.61 2.79 -11.32
CA ALA A 288 -28.79 3.57 -10.93
C ALA A 288 -28.35 4.94 -10.37
N PRO A 289 -29.25 5.94 -10.26
CA PRO A 289 -28.88 7.26 -9.75
C PRO A 289 -28.14 7.20 -8.40
N ASN A 290 -26.95 7.79 -8.38
CA ASN A 290 -26.01 7.79 -7.24
C ASN A 290 -25.70 6.40 -6.64
N CYS A 291 -25.82 5.33 -7.44
CA CYS A 291 -25.53 3.96 -7.04
C CYS A 291 -24.50 3.33 -8.00
N PHE A 292 -23.40 2.79 -7.45
CA PHE A 292 -22.22 2.42 -8.23
C PHE A 292 -21.75 0.99 -7.96
N ILE A 293 -21.22 0.33 -8.99
CA ILE A 293 -20.29 -0.79 -8.85
C ILE A 293 -18.88 -0.24 -9.06
N ARG A 294 -17.97 -0.51 -8.13
CA ARG A 294 -16.57 -0.08 -8.21
C ARG A 294 -15.64 -1.27 -8.19
N PHE A 295 -14.75 -1.35 -9.17
CA PHE A 295 -13.70 -2.35 -9.19
C PHE A 295 -12.53 -1.84 -8.38
N LYS A 296 -12.30 -2.48 -7.23
CA LYS A 296 -11.33 -2.09 -6.22
C LYS A 296 -10.14 -3.01 -6.23
N THR A 297 -8.98 -2.39 -6.13
CA THR A 297 -7.70 -3.09 -6.13
C THR A 297 -7.26 -3.28 -4.69
N PHE A 298 -6.75 -4.47 -4.36
CA PHE A 298 -6.36 -4.80 -2.99
C PHE A 298 -4.87 -4.60 -2.81
N GLY A 299 -4.53 -3.64 -1.95
CA GLY A 299 -3.19 -3.48 -1.41
C GLY A 299 -2.97 -4.35 -0.17
N LEU A 300 -1.70 -4.54 0.18
CA LEU A 300 -1.31 -5.14 1.45
C LEU A 300 -1.51 -4.11 2.58
N TRP A 301 -2.27 -4.48 3.62
CA TRP A 301 -2.55 -3.57 4.75
C TRP A 301 -1.33 -3.31 5.64
N THR A 302 -0.53 -4.35 5.86
CA THR A 302 0.67 -4.27 6.70
C THR A 302 1.70 -5.28 6.23
N LYS A 303 2.96 -4.97 6.51
CA LYS A 303 4.12 -5.84 6.26
C LYS A 303 4.57 -6.57 7.53
N GLU A 304 3.75 -6.52 8.58
CA GLU A 304 4.01 -7.18 9.86
C GLU A 304 4.02 -8.71 9.71
N GLU A 305 5.01 -9.37 10.31
CA GLU A 305 5.29 -10.78 10.08
C GLU A 305 4.11 -11.69 10.44
N SER A 306 3.46 -11.49 11.58
CA SER A 306 2.33 -12.33 12.01
C SER A 306 1.15 -12.27 11.04
N PHE A 307 0.89 -11.09 10.45
CA PHE A 307 -0.09 -10.94 9.36
C PHE A 307 0.41 -11.64 8.08
N MET A 308 1.66 -11.41 7.67
CA MET A 308 2.24 -12.01 6.47
C MET A 308 2.18 -13.55 6.49
N LYS A 309 2.36 -14.17 7.67
CA LYS A 309 2.29 -15.63 7.87
C LYS A 309 0.92 -16.25 7.58
N THR A 310 -0.12 -15.45 7.33
CA THR A 310 -1.44 -15.98 6.95
C THR A 310 -1.54 -16.34 5.46
N PHE A 311 -0.64 -15.84 4.63
CA PHE A 311 -0.56 -16.14 3.18
C PHE A 311 0.77 -16.78 2.79
N LEU A 312 1.76 -16.73 3.67
CA LEU A 312 3.06 -17.36 3.46
C LEU A 312 3.12 -18.74 4.12
N PRO A 313 3.96 -19.67 3.61
CA PRO A 313 4.31 -20.89 4.32
C PRO A 313 4.79 -20.57 5.75
N LYS A 314 4.39 -21.40 6.73
CA LYS A 314 4.67 -21.14 8.15
C LYS A 314 6.15 -20.98 8.47
N GLU A 315 7.02 -21.70 7.76
CA GLU A 315 8.46 -21.70 7.99
C GLU A 315 9.19 -20.58 7.24
N SER A 316 8.53 -19.84 6.34
CA SER A 316 9.17 -18.78 5.55
C SER A 316 9.69 -17.65 6.44
N VAL A 317 10.91 -17.18 6.21
CA VAL A 317 11.44 -16.01 6.94
C VAL A 317 11.04 -14.75 6.18
N VAL A 318 10.49 -13.77 6.89
CA VAL A 318 10.11 -12.46 6.31
C VAL A 318 11.01 -11.38 6.88
N TYR A 319 11.60 -10.58 6.01
CA TYR A 319 12.36 -9.40 6.39
C TYR A 319 11.84 -8.19 5.62
N VAL A 320 11.68 -7.07 6.31
CA VAL A 320 11.26 -5.80 5.72
C VAL A 320 12.40 -4.82 5.84
N GLU A 321 13.01 -4.46 4.71
CA GLU A 321 13.96 -3.36 4.64
C GLU A 321 13.21 -2.04 4.65
N GLU A 322 13.44 -1.22 5.67
CA GLU A 322 12.84 0.10 5.78
C GLU A 322 13.29 1.03 4.65
N ARG A 323 12.35 1.81 4.11
CA ARG A 323 12.67 2.90 3.20
C ARG A 323 13.15 4.11 4.00
N GLU A 324 14.37 4.56 3.75
CA GLU A 324 14.92 5.78 4.36
C GLU A 324 14.82 7.03 3.46
N GLU A 325 14.62 6.82 2.16
CA GLU A 325 14.53 7.90 1.19
C GLU A 325 13.22 8.66 1.33
N ALA A 326 13.33 9.98 1.55
CA ALA A 326 12.19 10.85 1.77
C ALA A 326 11.07 10.63 0.75
N LEU A 327 9.83 10.59 1.24
CA LEU A 327 8.64 10.37 0.43
C LEU A 327 7.46 11.14 1.01
N ASP A 328 6.81 11.93 0.16
CA ASP A 328 5.54 12.57 0.44
C ASP A 328 4.39 11.60 0.12
N CYS A 329 3.81 10.97 1.15
CA CYS A 329 2.70 10.04 1.00
C CYS A 329 1.37 10.75 1.33
N SER A 330 0.45 10.80 0.36
CA SER A 330 -0.88 11.41 0.55
C SER A 330 -1.65 10.80 1.71
N MET A 331 -1.45 9.52 2.01
CA MET A 331 -2.08 8.86 3.15
C MET A 331 -1.71 9.49 4.49
N ALA A 332 -0.53 10.12 4.62
CA ALA A 332 -0.08 10.82 5.83
C ALA A 332 -0.58 12.27 5.92
N HIS A 333 -1.41 12.73 4.97
CA HIS A 333 -2.04 14.05 5.03
C HIS A 333 -3.36 14.02 5.81
N ASN A 334 -3.96 12.84 5.99
CA ASN A 334 -5.23 12.65 6.68
C ASN A 334 -5.13 12.88 8.19
N VAL A 335 -6.27 12.85 8.86
CA VAL A 335 -6.37 12.87 10.33
C VAL A 335 -7.30 11.76 10.77
N SER A 336 -6.83 10.88 11.64
CA SER A 336 -7.57 9.72 12.12
C SER A 336 -7.64 9.75 13.64
N MET A 337 -8.80 9.41 14.20
CA MET A 337 -8.95 9.01 15.60
C MET A 337 -9.29 7.53 15.66
N LEU A 338 -8.43 6.75 16.32
CA LEU A 338 -8.67 5.33 16.61
C LEU A 338 -9.70 5.16 17.74
N ALA A 339 -10.24 3.94 17.93
CA ALA A 339 -11.32 3.69 18.89
C ALA A 339 -10.95 4.02 20.36
N ASP A 340 -9.67 4.03 20.70
CA ASP A 340 -9.16 4.41 22.01
C ASP A 340 -8.81 5.91 22.10
N GLY A 341 -9.11 6.72 21.08
CA GLY A 341 -8.81 8.15 21.01
C GLY A 341 -7.39 8.46 20.52
N GLN A 342 -6.58 7.45 20.21
CA GLN A 342 -5.23 7.66 19.67
C GLN A 342 -5.32 8.34 18.30
N MET A 343 -4.58 9.44 18.12
CA MET A 343 -4.52 10.12 16.83
C MET A 343 -3.52 9.43 15.90
N SER A 344 -3.83 9.42 14.61
CA SER A 344 -2.95 8.97 13.53
C SER A 344 -3.15 9.85 12.32
N LEU A 345 -2.23 9.81 11.35
CA LEU A 345 -2.40 10.49 10.06
C LEU A 345 -2.85 9.56 8.96
N CYS A 346 -2.88 8.24 9.16
CA CYS A 346 -3.16 7.26 8.11
C CYS A 346 -4.02 6.11 8.63
N CYS A 347 -5.00 5.64 7.85
CA CYS A 347 -5.80 4.49 8.23
C CYS A 347 -5.03 3.15 8.24
N LEU A 348 -3.84 3.09 7.65
CA LEU A 348 -2.95 1.92 7.75
C LEU A 348 -2.15 1.89 9.05
N ASP A 349 -2.08 3.00 9.80
CA ASP A 349 -1.51 3.05 11.14
C ASP A 349 -2.58 2.75 12.20
N TYR A 350 -3.22 1.59 12.04
CA TYR A 350 -4.32 1.15 12.90
C TYR A 350 -3.88 0.77 14.31
N GLU A 351 -2.58 0.63 14.58
CA GLU A 351 -2.00 0.44 15.91
C GLU A 351 -1.58 1.77 16.58
N GLY A 352 -1.59 2.90 15.86
CA GLY A 352 -1.18 4.20 16.41
C GLY A 352 0.33 4.33 16.67
N GLU A 353 1.16 3.72 15.82
CA GLU A 353 2.62 3.66 15.92
C GLU A 353 3.32 4.96 15.47
N MET A 354 2.58 5.95 14.95
CA MET A 354 3.15 7.23 14.51
C MET A 354 3.63 8.14 15.65
N GLY A 355 3.35 7.81 16.92
CA GLY A 355 3.81 8.59 18.08
C GLY A 355 3.03 9.89 18.37
N LEU A 356 1.90 10.08 17.71
CA LEU A 356 1.06 11.27 17.87
C LEU A 356 0.30 11.29 19.20
N PRO A 357 -0.15 12.45 19.69
CA PRO A 357 -0.91 12.55 20.95
C PRO A 357 -2.30 11.88 20.88
N ASN A 358 -2.84 11.50 22.03
CA ASN A 358 -4.24 11.07 22.15
C ASN A 358 -5.18 12.29 22.18
N LEU A 359 -6.38 12.18 21.61
CA LEU A 359 -7.36 13.29 21.61
C LEU A 359 -7.77 13.74 23.02
N ARG A 360 -7.61 12.90 24.05
CA ARG A 360 -7.82 13.31 25.45
C ARG A 360 -6.88 14.43 25.90
N ASP A 361 -5.69 14.47 25.34
CA ASP A 361 -4.58 15.32 25.80
C ASP A 361 -4.24 16.45 24.80
N THR A 362 -4.95 16.52 23.66
CA THR A 362 -4.71 17.48 22.58
C THR A 362 -6.04 17.87 21.90
N SER A 363 -5.99 18.76 20.92
CA SER A 363 -7.05 19.03 19.94
C SER A 363 -6.57 18.78 18.51
N ILE A 364 -7.48 18.63 17.55
CA ILE A 364 -7.16 18.52 16.12
C ILE A 364 -6.40 19.76 15.65
N VAL A 365 -6.76 20.95 16.13
CA VAL A 365 -6.05 22.20 15.80
C VAL A 365 -4.61 22.17 16.32
N GLU A 366 -4.38 21.71 17.55
CA GLU A 366 -3.03 21.58 18.10
C GLU A 366 -2.22 20.52 17.36
N LEU A 367 -2.84 19.38 17.00
CA LEU A 367 -2.22 18.34 16.16
C LEU A 367 -1.80 18.89 14.80
N LEU A 368 -2.67 19.66 14.13
CA LEU A 368 -2.37 20.23 12.80
C LEU A 368 -1.24 21.27 12.84
N ARG A 369 -1.01 21.92 13.99
CA ARG A 369 0.11 22.85 14.22
C ARG A 369 1.37 22.16 14.76
N ALA A 370 1.28 20.89 15.13
CA ALA A 370 2.40 20.19 15.75
C ALA A 370 3.55 20.04 14.74
N PRO A 371 4.79 20.42 15.10
CA PRO A 371 5.95 20.26 14.22
C PRO A 371 6.18 18.80 13.81
N GLU A 372 5.86 17.85 14.69
CA GLU A 372 5.95 16.42 14.41
C GLU A 372 4.99 15.98 13.30
N ARG A 373 3.73 16.43 13.35
CA ARG A 373 2.75 16.18 12.29
C ARG A 373 3.21 16.78 10.97
N GLU A 374 3.70 18.03 10.98
CA GLU A 374 4.21 18.68 9.78
C GLU A 374 5.41 17.92 9.18
N ALA A 375 6.32 17.43 10.03
CA ALA A 375 7.48 16.65 9.60
C ALA A 375 7.05 15.36 8.89
N ILE A 376 6.11 14.59 9.48
CA ILE A 376 5.60 13.35 8.89
C ILE A 376 4.79 13.62 7.61
N ALA A 377 4.00 14.70 7.58
CA ALA A 377 3.18 15.03 6.42
C ALA A 377 4.01 15.48 5.21
N LYS A 378 5.17 16.11 5.42
CA LYS A 378 6.11 16.51 4.35
C LYS A 378 7.08 15.41 3.94
N ASP A 379 7.46 14.55 4.89
CA ASP A 379 8.32 13.39 4.68
C ASP A 379 7.84 12.26 5.58
N SER A 380 7.02 11.36 5.02
CA SER A 380 6.41 10.29 5.81
C SER A 380 7.45 9.32 6.37
N MET A 381 8.67 9.27 5.81
CA MET A 381 9.74 8.40 6.32
C MET A 381 10.26 8.82 7.71
N LYS A 382 9.82 9.97 8.24
CA LYS A 382 10.02 10.32 9.65
C LYS A 382 9.30 9.37 10.61
N ALA A 383 8.22 8.73 10.19
CA ALA A 383 7.51 7.71 10.96
C ALA A 383 7.98 6.29 10.60
N GLU A 384 8.32 5.47 11.60
CA GLU A 384 8.79 4.09 11.40
C GLU A 384 7.76 3.22 10.67
N VAL A 385 6.47 3.35 11.03
CA VAL A 385 5.38 2.63 10.35
C VAL A 385 5.33 2.93 8.85
N CYS A 386 5.63 4.17 8.45
CA CYS A 386 5.67 4.56 7.05
C CYS A 386 6.91 4.00 6.34
N ARG A 387 8.09 4.02 6.99
CA ARG A 387 9.30 3.40 6.43
C ARG A 387 9.14 1.91 6.20
N ARG A 388 8.48 1.20 7.13
CA ARG A 388 8.11 -0.21 6.96
C ARG A 388 7.10 -0.37 5.83
N CYS A 389 6.02 0.41 5.82
CA CYS A 389 4.97 0.37 4.79
C CYS A 389 5.52 0.56 3.38
N GLN A 390 6.44 1.51 3.18
CA GLN A 390 7.04 1.85 1.88
C GLN A 390 8.38 1.14 1.62
N GLY A 391 8.77 0.23 2.51
CA GLY A 391 10.01 -0.55 2.43
C GLY A 391 9.92 -1.77 1.50
N ASN A 392 11.04 -2.47 1.30
CA ASN A 392 11.07 -3.71 0.52
C ASN A 392 10.76 -4.92 1.39
N ILE A 393 9.95 -5.86 0.89
CA ILE A 393 9.70 -7.14 1.55
C ILE A 393 10.56 -8.22 0.91
N PHE A 394 11.27 -8.98 1.75
CA PHE A 394 12.00 -10.16 1.36
C PHE A 394 11.39 -11.38 2.03
N VAL A 395 11.01 -12.37 1.21
CA VAL A 395 10.43 -13.63 1.67
C VAL A 395 11.36 -14.77 1.29
N PHE A 396 11.86 -15.47 2.31
CA PHE A 396 12.79 -16.57 2.14
C PHE A 396 12.13 -17.91 2.47
N ASP A 397 12.33 -18.91 1.61
CA ASP A 397 12.07 -20.30 1.95
C ASP A 397 13.13 -20.79 2.95
N SER A 398 12.71 -21.44 4.03
CA SER A 398 13.61 -22.03 5.02
C SER A 398 14.24 -23.34 4.55
N ALA A 399 13.61 -24.03 3.59
CA ALA A 399 14.12 -25.29 3.05
C ALA A 399 15.20 -25.07 1.98
N ALA A 400 16.27 -25.87 2.02
CA ALA A 400 17.28 -25.91 0.95
C ALA A 400 16.67 -26.52 -0.33
N GLN A 401 16.57 -25.73 -1.40
CA GLN A 401 16.14 -26.23 -2.71
C GLN A 401 17.28 -26.91 -3.49
N ASP A 402 18.54 -26.52 -3.23
CA ASP A 402 19.75 -27.15 -3.73
C ASP A 402 20.72 -27.37 -2.55
N GLU A 403 21.10 -28.62 -2.26
CA GLU A 403 22.00 -29.00 -1.16
C GLU A 403 23.46 -28.54 -1.37
N ARG A 404 23.79 -27.96 -2.54
CA ARG A 404 25.18 -27.63 -2.91
C ARG A 404 25.50 -26.14 -2.87
N ALA A 405 24.51 -25.26 -3.05
CA ALA A 405 24.71 -23.81 -3.03
C ALA A 405 23.38 -23.06 -2.84
N THR A 406 23.43 -21.90 -2.18
CA THR A 406 22.31 -20.95 -2.10
C THR A 406 22.57 -19.78 -3.05
N ARG A 407 21.71 -19.60 -4.05
CA ARG A 407 21.71 -18.40 -4.89
C ARG A 407 21.23 -17.18 -4.09
N ILE A 408 21.84 -16.03 -4.34
CA ILE A 408 21.45 -14.74 -3.78
C ILE A 408 20.83 -13.90 -4.89
N ASP A 409 19.55 -13.59 -4.76
CA ASP A 409 18.78 -12.83 -5.75
C ASP A 409 17.84 -11.79 -5.10
N LYS A 410 18.04 -11.50 -3.82
CA LYS A 410 17.28 -10.52 -3.05
C LYS A 410 18.09 -9.23 -2.91
N PHE A 411 17.74 -8.25 -3.72
CA PHE A 411 18.47 -6.99 -3.86
C PHE A 411 17.81 -5.90 -3.04
N GLY A 412 18.55 -5.34 -2.07
CA GLY A 412 18.13 -4.24 -1.23
C GLY A 412 18.30 -2.87 -1.88
N ARG A 413 18.54 -1.87 -1.04
CA ARG A 413 18.91 -0.53 -1.48
C ARG A 413 20.18 -0.54 -2.33
N GLY A 414 20.25 0.42 -3.25
CA GLY A 414 21.46 0.70 -4.02
C GLY A 414 21.59 -0.10 -5.31
N TRP A 415 20.51 -0.71 -5.81
CA TRP A 415 20.50 -1.43 -7.09
C TRP A 415 19.55 -0.79 -8.10
N HIS A 416 20.04 -0.62 -9.33
CA HIS A 416 19.23 -0.25 -10.49
C HIS A 416 18.49 -1.48 -11.04
N PRO A 417 17.39 -1.27 -11.80
CA PRO A 417 16.65 -2.34 -12.45
C PRO A 417 17.54 -3.23 -13.33
N PHE A 418 17.11 -4.47 -13.50
CA PHE A 418 17.76 -5.43 -14.40
C PHE A 418 17.68 -4.97 -15.85
N GLU A 419 18.80 -5.00 -16.57
CA GLU A 419 18.89 -4.58 -17.99
C GLU A 419 19.03 -5.79 -18.93
N PRO A 420 17.92 -6.27 -19.55
CA PRO A 420 17.93 -7.47 -20.39
C PRO A 420 18.61 -7.27 -21.76
N ASP A 421 18.69 -6.04 -22.26
CA ASP A 421 19.11 -5.73 -23.65
C ASP A 421 20.63 -5.86 -23.90
N MET A 422 21.41 -6.23 -22.87
CA MET A 422 22.87 -6.40 -22.95
C MET A 422 23.29 -7.77 -23.50
N ASN A 423 22.78 -8.13 -24.69
CA ASN A 423 23.19 -9.29 -25.50
C ASN A 423 23.37 -10.62 -24.74
N GLY A 424 22.40 -10.98 -23.90
CA GLY A 424 22.31 -12.32 -23.32
C GLY A 424 23.17 -12.59 -22.09
N ILE A 425 23.77 -11.56 -21.47
CA ILE A 425 24.48 -11.72 -20.18
C ILE A 425 23.69 -11.11 -19.01
N GLY A 426 22.89 -10.04 -19.15
CA GLY A 426 21.92 -9.52 -18.15
C GLY A 426 22.38 -9.41 -16.67
N GLY A 427 22.47 -8.19 -16.13
CA GLY A 427 22.90 -7.94 -14.74
C GLY A 427 22.24 -6.72 -14.10
N ARG A 428 22.47 -6.52 -12.80
CA ARG A 428 21.98 -5.36 -12.03
C ARG A 428 23.15 -4.45 -11.64
N TRP A 429 23.03 -3.16 -11.91
CA TRP A 429 24.04 -2.18 -11.49
C TRP A 429 23.80 -1.76 -10.04
N SER A 430 24.84 -1.77 -9.22
CA SER A 430 24.83 -1.05 -7.95
C SER A 430 24.98 0.46 -8.20
N ASN A 431 24.62 1.28 -7.21
CA ASN A 431 24.94 2.71 -7.17
C ASN A 431 26.23 2.99 -6.36
N GLY A 432 27.10 1.99 -6.19
CA GLY A 432 28.31 2.05 -5.38
C GLY A 432 28.16 1.64 -3.91
N ASP A 433 26.94 1.60 -3.37
CA ASP A 433 26.65 1.08 -2.03
C ASP A 433 25.35 0.26 -2.08
N GLY A 434 25.48 -0.99 -2.56
CA GLY A 434 24.35 -1.88 -2.80
C GLY A 434 24.29 -3.03 -1.80
N TRP A 435 23.09 -3.37 -1.32
CA TRP A 435 22.91 -4.45 -0.35
C TRP A 435 22.26 -5.69 -0.97
N LEU A 436 22.69 -6.86 -0.54
CA LEU A 436 22.07 -8.15 -0.86
C LEU A 436 21.63 -8.83 0.42
N TYR A 437 20.50 -9.51 0.38
CA TYR A 437 20.00 -10.31 1.50
C TYR A 437 19.92 -11.78 1.13
N PHE A 438 20.20 -12.66 2.09
CA PHE A 438 19.95 -14.08 1.90
C PHE A 438 19.83 -14.83 3.22
N LEU A 439 19.02 -15.87 3.22
CA LEU A 439 18.95 -16.85 4.31
C LEU A 439 19.96 -17.96 4.04
N ALA A 440 20.90 -18.18 4.94
CA ALA A 440 21.83 -19.30 4.84
C ALA A 440 21.10 -20.62 5.13
N ARG A 441 20.87 -21.45 4.11
CA ARG A 441 20.09 -22.70 4.25
C ARG A 441 20.92 -23.91 4.68
N GLN A 442 22.22 -23.74 4.67
CA GLN A 442 23.23 -24.70 5.09
C GLN A 442 24.47 -23.94 5.57
N ASP A 443 25.29 -24.59 6.38
CA ASP A 443 26.61 -24.06 6.70
C ASP A 443 27.40 -23.88 5.40
N SER A 444 27.92 -22.67 5.19
CA SER A 444 28.61 -22.29 3.96
C SER A 444 29.90 -21.56 4.32
N ASN A 445 30.93 -21.75 3.51
CA ASN A 445 32.26 -21.19 3.78
C ASN A 445 32.85 -20.37 2.63
N ILE A 446 32.11 -20.20 1.53
CA ILE A 446 32.52 -19.41 0.37
C ILE A 446 31.34 -18.59 -0.13
N LEU A 447 31.58 -17.30 -0.40
CA LEU A 447 30.74 -16.44 -1.22
C LEU A 447 31.31 -16.38 -2.63
N ASP A 448 30.50 -16.77 -3.62
CA ASP A 448 30.81 -16.64 -5.03
C ASP A 448 30.09 -15.39 -5.58
N LEU A 449 30.82 -14.50 -6.24
CA LEU A 449 30.29 -13.35 -6.96
C LEU A 449 30.79 -13.35 -8.39
N ARG A 450 29.91 -13.04 -9.34
CA ARG A 450 30.25 -12.84 -10.75
C ARG A 450 29.86 -11.44 -11.15
N ILE A 451 30.85 -10.60 -11.38
CA ILE A 451 30.68 -9.14 -11.55
C ILE A 451 31.35 -8.65 -12.82
N LEU A 452 30.76 -7.63 -13.46
CA LEU A 452 31.47 -6.79 -14.42
C LEU A 452 31.97 -5.54 -13.68
N SER A 453 33.29 -5.37 -13.69
CA SER A 453 33.91 -4.14 -13.20
C SER A 453 34.19 -3.22 -14.38
N ILE A 454 33.89 -1.94 -14.23
CA ILE A 454 34.37 -0.87 -15.13
C ILE A 454 35.66 -0.22 -14.62
N TYR A 455 36.05 -0.54 -13.39
CA TYR A 455 37.24 -0.06 -12.73
C TYR A 455 38.43 -0.99 -12.96
N ASP A 456 39.64 -0.44 -12.92
CA ASP A 456 40.88 -1.18 -13.06
C ASP A 456 41.31 -1.90 -11.77
N SER A 457 42.41 -2.64 -11.86
CA SER A 457 42.97 -3.44 -10.76
C SER A 457 43.61 -2.64 -9.64
N SER A 458 43.65 -1.31 -9.74
CA SER A 458 44.06 -0.43 -8.64
C SER A 458 42.87 0.01 -7.78
N THR A 459 41.65 -0.16 -8.26
CA THR A 459 40.46 0.31 -7.57
C THR A 459 39.94 -0.73 -6.58
N PRO A 460 39.96 -0.46 -5.27
CA PRO A 460 39.46 -1.39 -4.27
C PRO A 460 37.93 -1.38 -4.25
N MET A 461 37.38 -2.57 -4.04
CA MET A 461 35.96 -2.82 -3.79
C MET A 461 35.85 -3.65 -2.52
N THR A 462 34.80 -3.41 -1.75
CA THR A 462 34.67 -4.03 -0.42
C THR A 462 33.39 -4.84 -0.34
N VAL A 463 33.50 -6.05 0.17
CA VAL A 463 32.39 -6.87 0.63
C VAL A 463 32.37 -6.82 2.15
N ARG A 464 31.25 -6.43 2.74
CA ARG A 464 31.00 -6.55 4.19
C ARG A 464 29.87 -7.51 4.44
N LEU A 465 30.07 -8.41 5.39
CA LEU A 465 29.05 -9.32 5.85
C LEU A 465 28.51 -8.87 7.20
N ARG A 466 27.19 -8.92 7.34
CA ARG A 466 26.50 -8.71 8.61
C ARG A 466 25.50 -9.83 8.83
N ALA A 467 25.40 -10.30 10.07
CA ALA A 467 24.34 -11.21 10.49
C ALA A 467 23.17 -10.39 11.06
N GLN A 468 21.95 -10.85 10.82
CA GLN A 468 20.77 -10.30 11.48
C GLN A 468 20.85 -10.55 13.00
N ASP A 469 20.61 -9.50 13.77
CA ASP A 469 20.41 -9.53 15.22
C ASP A 469 19.09 -8.84 15.55
N GLY A 470 18.11 -9.62 16.02
CA GLY A 470 16.73 -9.15 16.16
C GLY A 470 16.14 -8.69 14.82
N LYS A 471 15.78 -7.40 14.72
CA LYS A 471 15.21 -6.80 13.50
C LYS A 471 16.25 -6.12 12.60
N GLU A 472 17.47 -5.94 13.08
CA GLU A 472 18.51 -5.17 12.39
C GLU A 472 19.66 -6.07 11.95
N PHE A 473 20.56 -5.53 11.14
CA PHE A 473 21.83 -6.15 10.83
C PHE A 473 22.91 -5.48 11.67
N GLY A 474 23.52 -6.26 12.57
CA GLY A 474 24.49 -5.77 13.55
C GLY A 474 25.81 -5.29 12.95
N GLU A 475 26.88 -5.32 13.74
CA GLU A 475 28.22 -4.94 13.29
C GLU A 475 28.72 -5.81 12.12
N VAL A 476 29.69 -5.27 11.37
CA VAL A 476 30.38 -6.02 10.32
C VAL A 476 31.13 -7.18 10.97
N ILE A 477 30.72 -8.40 10.65
CA ILE A 477 31.36 -9.62 11.18
C ILE A 477 32.53 -10.06 10.31
N GLU A 478 32.55 -9.63 9.04
CA GLU A 478 33.60 -9.93 8.10
C GLU A 478 33.70 -8.84 7.03
N GLU A 479 34.92 -8.47 6.66
CA GLU A 479 35.21 -7.50 5.60
C GLU A 479 36.30 -8.06 4.70
N GLN A 480 36.06 -8.04 3.39
CA GLN A 480 37.02 -8.47 2.39
C GLN A 480 37.13 -7.45 1.26
N VAL A 481 38.34 -7.25 0.78
CA VAL A 481 38.64 -6.33 -0.32
C VAL A 481 39.03 -7.15 -1.55
N PHE A 482 38.47 -6.78 -2.69
CA PHE A 482 38.87 -7.27 -4.00
C PHE A 482 39.05 -6.08 -4.94
N PHE A 483 39.64 -6.30 -6.12
CA PHE A 483 39.99 -5.23 -7.05
C PHE A 483 39.27 -5.38 -8.38
N GLY A 484 39.00 -4.24 -9.02
CA GLY A 484 38.37 -4.20 -10.34
C GLY A 484 39.23 -4.80 -11.44
N GLN A 485 38.62 -5.08 -12.58
CA GLN A 485 39.30 -5.37 -13.84
C GLN A 485 38.51 -4.67 -14.94
N GLN A 486 39.13 -3.67 -15.57
CA GLN A 486 38.41 -2.69 -16.38
C GLN A 486 37.70 -3.36 -17.56
N ASN A 487 36.38 -3.23 -17.58
CA ASN A 487 35.46 -3.78 -18.58
C ASN A 487 35.58 -5.30 -18.73
N GLN A 488 35.86 -6.02 -17.64
CA GLN A 488 35.96 -7.48 -17.62
C GLN A 488 35.05 -8.11 -16.58
N MET A 489 34.62 -9.34 -16.90
CA MET A 489 33.94 -10.22 -15.95
C MET A 489 34.96 -10.80 -14.98
N ILE A 490 34.64 -10.74 -13.68
CA ILE A 490 35.46 -11.25 -12.61
C ILE A 490 34.62 -12.24 -11.80
N ASP A 491 35.14 -13.44 -11.62
CA ASP A 491 34.63 -14.40 -10.65
C ASP A 491 35.42 -14.22 -9.35
N VAL A 492 34.74 -13.81 -8.29
CA VAL A 492 35.31 -13.55 -6.97
C VAL A 492 34.84 -14.62 -6.01
N GLU A 493 35.76 -15.33 -5.37
CA GLU A 493 35.46 -16.28 -4.30
C GLU A 493 36.04 -15.79 -2.99
N LEU A 494 35.19 -15.48 -2.02
CA LEU A 494 35.59 -14.91 -0.73
C LEU A 494 35.33 -15.95 0.38
N PRO A 495 36.35 -16.34 1.16
CA PRO A 495 36.17 -17.31 2.24
C PRO A 495 35.45 -16.67 3.40
N LEU A 496 34.26 -17.13 3.78
CA LEU A 496 33.49 -16.57 4.89
C LEU A 496 33.01 -17.68 5.84
N ALA A 497 32.33 -17.35 6.94
CA ALA A 497 31.73 -18.35 7.83
C ALA A 497 30.24 -18.09 8.06
N LEU A 498 29.37 -18.87 7.38
CA LEU A 498 27.91 -18.77 7.50
C LEU A 498 27.34 -19.97 8.22
N LYS A 499 26.45 -19.70 9.17
CA LYS A 499 25.65 -20.70 9.87
C LYS A 499 24.29 -20.88 9.24
N GLN A 500 23.84 -22.13 9.13
CA GLN A 500 22.48 -22.47 8.73
C GLN A 500 21.42 -21.77 9.60
N GLY A 501 20.35 -21.31 8.97
CA GLY A 501 19.19 -20.67 9.61
C GLY A 501 19.38 -19.18 9.90
N GLN A 502 20.56 -18.62 9.64
CA GLN A 502 20.86 -17.21 9.86
C GLN A 502 20.59 -16.38 8.60
N LEU A 503 19.88 -15.26 8.75
CA LEU A 503 19.74 -14.25 7.72
C LEU A 503 20.98 -13.34 7.71
N TYR A 504 21.52 -13.07 6.53
CA TYR A 504 22.68 -12.20 6.34
C TYR A 504 22.39 -11.07 5.36
N ARG A 505 23.12 -9.97 5.55
CA ARG A 505 23.23 -8.85 4.61
C ARG A 505 24.66 -8.77 4.11
N ILE A 506 24.82 -8.61 2.80
CA ILE A 506 26.09 -8.33 2.16
C ILE A 506 26.05 -6.89 1.66
N ASP A 507 26.93 -6.05 2.18
CA ASP A 507 27.16 -4.71 1.65
C ASP A 507 28.24 -4.84 0.56
N LEU A 508 27.90 -4.46 -0.66
CA LEU A 508 28.80 -4.46 -1.80
C LEU A 508 29.15 -3.02 -2.17
N LEU A 509 30.36 -2.62 -1.80
CA LEU A 509 30.83 -1.24 -1.89
C LEU A 509 31.83 -1.09 -3.03
N SER A 510 31.59 -0.12 -3.90
CA SER A 510 32.51 0.30 -4.95
C SER A 510 32.45 1.82 -5.13
N PRO A 511 33.46 2.44 -5.75
CA PRO A 511 33.28 3.79 -6.27
C PRO A 511 32.09 3.86 -7.22
N THR A 512 31.61 5.09 -7.42
CA THR A 512 30.52 5.41 -8.35
C THR A 512 31.04 6.17 -9.54
N PHE A 513 30.47 5.93 -10.71
CA PHE A 513 30.67 6.73 -11.89
C PHE A 513 29.32 7.11 -12.50
N VAL A 514 29.23 8.30 -13.09
CA VAL A 514 28.05 8.77 -13.81
C VAL A 514 28.36 8.75 -15.31
N PRO A 515 27.65 7.95 -16.13
CA PRO A 515 27.96 7.83 -17.56
C PRO A 515 27.95 9.16 -18.31
N ALA A 516 26.99 10.04 -18.03
CA ALA A 516 26.91 11.37 -18.64
C ALA A 516 28.12 12.25 -18.31
N GLU A 517 28.67 12.16 -17.10
CA GLU A 517 29.84 12.93 -16.68
C GLU A 517 31.13 12.38 -17.29
N ALA A 518 31.24 11.05 -17.38
CA ALA A 518 32.43 10.38 -17.90
C ALA A 518 32.51 10.40 -19.44
N ASN A 519 31.37 10.21 -20.12
CA ASN A 519 31.33 9.94 -21.56
C ASN A 519 30.53 10.97 -22.38
N GLY A 520 29.81 11.88 -21.70
CA GLY A 520 28.80 12.73 -22.34
C GLY A 520 27.51 11.98 -22.67
N GLY A 521 26.36 12.66 -22.60
CA GLY A 521 25.04 12.08 -22.88
C GLY A 521 24.02 12.38 -21.77
N ASP A 522 22.91 11.62 -21.77
CA ASP A 522 21.76 11.88 -20.88
C ASP A 522 21.65 10.87 -19.72
N ASP A 523 22.47 9.82 -19.68
CA ASP A 523 22.44 8.82 -18.59
C ASP A 523 23.14 9.35 -17.33
N ARG A 524 22.33 9.84 -16.39
CA ARG A 524 22.76 10.47 -15.13
C ARG A 524 22.76 9.51 -13.94
N ARG A 525 22.67 8.20 -14.17
CA ARG A 525 22.67 7.23 -13.07
C ARG A 525 24.06 7.19 -12.43
N SER A 526 24.09 7.14 -11.10
CA SER A 526 25.29 6.77 -10.35
C SER A 526 25.43 5.25 -10.39
N LEU A 527 26.48 4.73 -11.05
CA LEU A 527 26.72 3.31 -11.26
C LEU A 527 28.01 2.88 -10.57
N GLY A 528 27.98 1.74 -9.89
CA GLY A 528 29.14 1.11 -9.27
C GLY A 528 29.63 -0.07 -10.10
N ILE A 529 29.48 -1.28 -9.56
CA ILE A 529 29.65 -2.54 -10.30
C ILE A 529 28.33 -3.16 -10.75
N MET A 530 28.41 -4.01 -11.76
CA MET A 530 27.26 -4.80 -12.24
C MET A 530 27.39 -6.25 -11.76
N LEU A 531 26.38 -6.73 -11.04
CA LEU A 531 26.32 -8.09 -10.52
C LEU A 531 25.47 -8.97 -11.44
N PHE A 532 26.02 -10.12 -11.80
CA PHE A 532 25.39 -11.12 -12.66
C PHE A 532 24.92 -12.33 -11.86
N GLU A 533 25.79 -12.85 -11.02
CA GLU A 533 25.51 -14.00 -10.17
C GLU A 533 26.09 -13.76 -8.78
N ALA A 534 25.35 -14.16 -7.75
CA ALA A 534 25.82 -14.21 -6.38
C ALA A 534 25.30 -15.49 -5.74
N GLY A 535 26.13 -16.13 -4.92
CA GLY A 535 25.75 -17.35 -4.22
C GLY A 535 26.69 -17.71 -3.09
N VAL A 536 26.24 -18.58 -2.19
CA VAL A 536 27.08 -19.14 -1.12
C VAL A 536 27.09 -20.65 -1.21
N ARG A 537 28.23 -21.26 -0.88
CA ARG A 537 28.41 -22.71 -0.94
C ARG A 537 29.37 -23.21 0.12
N GLN A 538 29.39 -24.53 0.27
CA GLN A 538 30.39 -25.24 1.05
C GLN A 538 31.43 -25.87 0.11
N GLY A 539 32.72 -25.72 0.41
CA GLY A 539 33.78 -26.41 -0.32
C GLY A 539 35.15 -25.77 -0.21
N ALA A 540 35.99 -26.02 -1.22
CA ALA A 540 37.28 -25.36 -1.38
C ALA A 540 37.16 -24.19 -2.36
N LEU A 541 38.03 -23.20 -2.19
CA LEU A 541 38.23 -22.13 -3.17
C LEU A 541 38.76 -22.75 -4.47
N LYS A 542 38.11 -22.44 -5.59
CA LYS A 542 38.51 -22.83 -6.95
C LYS A 542 39.35 -21.74 -7.60
N VAL A 543 39.14 -20.49 -7.19
CA VAL A 543 39.91 -19.32 -7.62
C VAL A 543 40.94 -19.01 -6.53
N ALA A 544 42.20 -18.81 -6.92
CA ALA A 544 43.23 -18.37 -5.97
C ALA A 544 42.87 -16.97 -5.45
N ALA A 545 43.09 -16.71 -4.15
CA ALA A 545 42.85 -15.39 -3.57
C ALA A 545 43.54 -14.30 -4.42
N PRO A 546 42.89 -13.14 -4.67
CA PRO A 546 43.47 -12.09 -5.49
C PRO A 546 44.85 -11.70 -4.93
N GLU A 547 45.87 -11.70 -5.79
CA GLU A 547 47.22 -11.32 -5.42
C GLU A 547 47.21 -9.91 -4.80
N VAL A 548 47.92 -9.77 -3.68
CA VAL A 548 48.03 -8.55 -2.88
C VAL A 548 48.36 -7.34 -3.77
N ALA A 549 47.71 -6.20 -3.46
CA ALA A 549 47.82 -4.93 -4.16
C ALA A 549 49.27 -4.54 -4.58
N PRO A 550 49.46 -3.90 -5.74
CA PRO A 550 50.68 -3.13 -5.99
C PRO A 550 50.75 -1.95 -5.01
N GLU A 551 51.97 -1.65 -4.53
CA GLU A 551 52.25 -0.65 -3.48
C GLU A 551 51.44 0.66 -3.66
N ALA A 552 50.79 1.06 -2.57
CA ALA A 552 49.98 2.27 -2.48
C ALA A 552 50.76 3.52 -2.92
N ALA A 553 50.39 4.09 -4.06
CA ALA A 553 50.72 5.48 -4.36
C ALA A 553 49.84 6.38 -3.50
N ALA A 554 50.47 7.36 -2.84
CA ALA A 554 49.84 8.22 -1.84
C ALA A 554 48.52 8.84 -2.30
N ILE A 555 47.51 8.76 -1.44
CA ILE A 555 46.19 9.40 -1.59
C ILE A 555 46.38 10.92 -1.62
N PRO A 556 45.94 11.65 -2.67
CA PRO A 556 45.88 13.11 -2.62
C PRO A 556 44.69 13.54 -1.74
N GLU A 557 44.90 14.57 -0.91
CA GLU A 557 43.86 15.13 -0.05
C GLU A 557 42.61 15.56 -0.84
N PRO A 558 41.40 15.47 -0.24
CA PRO A 558 40.15 15.80 -0.91
C PRO A 558 40.09 17.30 -1.25
N VAL A 559 39.86 17.60 -2.52
CA VAL A 559 39.60 18.97 -2.99
C VAL A 559 38.16 19.36 -2.60
N ALA A 560 38.01 20.51 -1.95
CA ALA A 560 36.73 21.05 -1.53
C ALA A 560 35.74 21.20 -2.69
N ALA A 561 34.46 20.90 -2.41
CA ALA A 561 33.38 20.95 -3.38
C ALA A 561 33.21 22.36 -3.99
N PRO A 562 33.01 22.49 -5.31
CA PRO A 562 32.67 23.77 -5.92
C PRO A 562 31.20 24.13 -5.66
N GLU A 563 30.94 25.43 -5.50
CA GLU A 563 29.61 26.01 -5.32
C GLU A 563 28.67 25.74 -6.52
N PRO A 564 27.34 25.66 -6.29
CA PRO A 564 26.39 25.30 -7.33
C PRO A 564 26.23 26.41 -8.37
N VAL A 565 26.42 26.07 -9.65
CA VAL A 565 26.15 26.95 -10.78
C VAL A 565 24.70 26.76 -11.25
N ALA A 566 23.99 27.88 -11.41
CA ALA A 566 22.59 27.92 -11.85
C ALA A 566 22.37 27.29 -13.23
N MET A 567 21.25 26.58 -13.38
CA MET A 567 20.85 25.90 -14.62
C MET A 567 20.36 26.89 -15.69
N PRO A 568 20.75 26.73 -16.97
CA PRO A 568 20.03 27.35 -18.08
C PRO A 568 18.89 26.45 -18.59
N GLU A 569 17.84 27.09 -19.09
CA GLU A 569 16.60 26.50 -19.63
C GLU A 569 16.83 25.56 -20.84
N PRO A 570 15.90 24.61 -21.10
CA PRO A 570 16.10 23.57 -22.10
C PRO A 570 15.91 24.09 -23.53
N ALA A 571 16.92 23.86 -24.38
CA ALA A 571 16.78 24.02 -25.82
C ALA A 571 16.17 22.76 -26.44
N THR A 572 15.09 22.96 -27.20
CA THR A 572 14.44 21.98 -28.06
C THR A 572 15.31 21.62 -29.27
N ASP A 573 15.25 20.34 -29.66
CA ASP A 573 15.80 19.69 -30.87
C ASP A 573 17.22 19.10 -30.80
N MET A 574 17.30 17.74 -30.83
CA MET A 574 18.39 17.03 -31.51
C MET A 574 17.96 15.69 -32.14
N PRO A 575 18.58 15.27 -33.27
CA PRO A 575 18.16 14.11 -34.06
C PRO A 575 18.88 12.81 -33.69
N ALA A 576 18.17 11.69 -33.86
CA ALA A 576 18.64 10.32 -33.69
C ALA A 576 19.81 9.97 -34.63
N GLY A 577 21.03 9.79 -34.09
CA GLY A 577 22.17 9.39 -34.92
C GLY A 577 23.49 9.06 -34.23
N ARG A 578 23.62 9.25 -32.90
CA ARG A 578 24.92 9.08 -32.21
C ARG A 578 25.14 7.73 -31.53
N PHE A 579 24.12 6.90 -31.36
CA PHE A 579 24.21 5.62 -30.65
C PHE A 579 25.06 4.55 -31.38
N LYS A 580 25.20 4.64 -32.71
CA LYS A 580 25.96 3.66 -33.51
C LYS A 580 27.49 3.83 -33.44
N ARG A 581 28.00 4.94 -32.92
CA ARG A 581 29.45 5.23 -32.93
C ARG A 581 30.21 4.67 -31.73
N TRP A 582 29.51 4.33 -30.64
CA TRP A 582 30.13 3.80 -29.43
C TRP A 582 30.46 2.30 -29.56
N LEU A 583 29.64 1.54 -30.31
CA LEU A 583 29.81 0.10 -30.51
C LEU A 583 30.96 -0.31 -31.45
N SER A 584 31.45 0.56 -32.34
CA SER A 584 32.52 0.19 -33.29
C SER A 584 33.94 0.32 -32.72
N ALA A 585 34.11 0.93 -31.55
CA ALA A 585 35.43 1.10 -30.92
C ALA A 585 35.86 -0.12 -30.09
N LEU A 586 34.93 -1.02 -29.75
CA LEU A 586 35.16 -2.17 -28.87
C LEU A 586 35.48 -3.48 -29.59
N THR A 587 35.34 -3.57 -30.92
CA THR A 587 35.46 -4.86 -31.64
C THR A 587 36.71 -5.07 -32.47
N GLY A 588 37.58 -4.07 -32.64
CA GLY A 588 38.91 -4.26 -33.26
C GLY A 588 38.92 -5.00 -34.61
N LYS A 589 37.83 -4.97 -35.38
CA LYS A 589 37.73 -5.51 -36.75
C LYS A 589 36.84 -4.58 -37.57
N ALA A 590 37.40 -4.16 -38.71
CA ALA A 590 36.86 -3.15 -39.62
C ALA A 590 35.46 -3.48 -40.17
#